data_AF-A0A9Q4KRA7-F1
#
_entry.id   AF-A0A9Q4KRA7-F1
#
_cell.length_a   1.000
_cell.length_b   1.000
_cell.length_c   1.000
_cell.angle_alpha   90.00
_cell.angle_beta   90.00
_cell.angle_gamma   90.00
#
_symmetry.space_group_name_H-M   'P 1'
#
loop_
_entity.id
_entity.type
_entity.pdbx_description
1 polymer ?
#
loop_
_entity_poly.entity_id
_entity_poly.type
_entity_poly.pdbx_seq_one_letter_code
_entity_poly.pdbx_strand_id
1 'polypeptide(L)'
;ENISDIIYEWAGVLSVDESSMRGQVKEKDMIVYEKLSGKPFMWKGRDKNANRYVKPVIEEIFNNFKNYAHASIELQTTYQEVNLDIDTMKFDGKEYRYDFSSIDEYLKTLLTNNQIDKALNFIQTLKTSLTYKPVATNHLNDYVKNTLPNSLKEFKFFIATLLNNRKVGNDNNQTIYGSNQTDVINGKGGDDKLYGYSGDDLYEFDKNFGNDIIYDTQGDNEIVFTDGITLKDLSFKRELANLIIYVTNENGEKDSITVQNAFCLMNDLGDGIIQSITFADGTKLSKDDILNLSPLKGSDEADNLYLTNENDILNAGNGNDEIHGKKGDDIINGDSGDDRLFGGDGNDILNGGTGNDELYGEEGNDTYVFGKEWGQDIIKDYDGFNN
;
A
#
# COMPACT_ATOMS: atom_id res chain seq x y z
N GLU A 1 -32.79 -5.54 -23.77
CA GLU A 1 -33.16 -4.25 -24.38
C GLU A 1 -32.16 -3.19 -23.96
N ASN A 2 -32.01 -2.11 -24.73
CA ASN A 2 -31.18 -0.98 -24.31
C ASN A 2 -31.88 -0.27 -23.16
N ILE A 3 -31.20 -0.05 -22.03
CA ILE A 3 -31.78 0.64 -20.85
C ILE A 3 -32.39 2.02 -21.21
N SER A 4 -31.83 2.67 -22.24
CA SER A 4 -32.38 3.92 -22.77
C SER A 4 -33.79 3.75 -23.34
N ASP A 5 -34.11 2.62 -23.96
CA ASP A 5 -35.43 2.36 -24.55
C ASP A 5 -36.48 2.20 -23.45
N ILE A 6 -36.15 1.50 -22.37
CA ILE A 6 -37.01 1.35 -21.19
C ILE A 6 -37.29 2.73 -20.56
N ILE A 7 -36.27 3.58 -20.47
CA ILE A 7 -36.42 4.95 -19.94
C ILE A 7 -37.28 5.80 -20.87
N TYR A 8 -37.11 5.68 -22.19
CA TYR A 8 -37.96 6.38 -23.15
C TYR A 8 -39.40 5.88 -23.13
N GLU A 9 -39.64 4.60 -22.88
CA GLU A 9 -40.97 4.04 -22.68
C GLU A 9 -41.63 4.62 -21.43
N TRP A 10 -40.93 4.60 -20.29
CA TRP A 10 -41.36 5.24 -19.05
C TRP A 10 -41.63 6.75 -19.25
N ALA A 11 -40.79 7.40 -20.05
CA ALA A 11 -40.99 8.80 -20.40
C ALA A 11 -42.12 9.03 -21.41
N GLY A 12 -42.67 7.99 -22.05
CA GLY A 12 -43.73 8.09 -23.05
C GLY A 12 -43.26 8.72 -24.36
N VAL A 13 -41.98 8.56 -24.72
CA VAL A 13 -41.32 9.21 -25.86
C VAL A 13 -40.75 8.24 -26.88
N LEU A 14 -41.10 6.95 -26.83
CA LEU A 14 -40.67 5.97 -27.83
C LEU A 14 -41.04 6.39 -29.25
N SER A 15 -42.22 6.98 -29.43
CA SER A 15 -42.74 7.44 -30.72
C SER A 15 -42.13 8.75 -31.24
N VAL A 16 -41.31 9.44 -30.43
CA VAL A 16 -40.58 10.63 -30.88
C VAL A 16 -39.50 10.19 -31.88
N ASP A 17 -39.31 10.95 -32.94
CA ASP A 17 -38.30 10.66 -33.96
C ASP A 17 -36.88 10.74 -33.36
N GLU A 18 -36.01 9.79 -33.69
CA GLU A 18 -34.68 9.67 -33.11
C GLU A 18 -33.72 10.80 -33.54
N SER A 19 -34.00 11.44 -34.68
CA SER A 19 -33.28 12.62 -35.17
C SER A 19 -33.82 13.93 -34.60
N SER A 20 -34.92 13.90 -33.83
CA SER A 20 -35.54 15.11 -33.30
C SER A 20 -34.68 15.76 -32.22
N MET A 21 -34.53 17.08 -32.31
CA MET A 21 -33.66 17.88 -31.46
C MET A 21 -34.40 19.09 -30.88
N ARG A 22 -34.15 19.41 -29.61
CA ARG A 22 -34.60 20.64 -28.97
C ARG A 22 -33.42 21.58 -28.75
N GLY A 23 -33.05 22.28 -29.82
CA GLY A 23 -31.78 23.01 -29.91
C GLY A 23 -30.64 22.03 -30.19
N GLN A 24 -29.70 21.88 -29.26
CA GLN A 24 -28.54 21.00 -29.40
C GLN A 24 -28.62 19.68 -28.62
N VAL A 25 -29.76 19.41 -27.98
CA VAL A 25 -30.03 18.18 -27.20
C VAL A 25 -31.11 17.36 -27.91
N LYS A 26 -31.02 16.03 -27.85
CA LYS A 26 -32.06 15.14 -28.37
C LYS A 26 -33.40 15.42 -27.69
N GLU A 27 -34.48 15.44 -28.45
CA GLU A 27 -35.80 15.74 -27.91
C GLU A 27 -36.22 14.71 -26.85
N LYS A 28 -35.90 13.43 -27.05
CA LYS A 28 -36.16 12.36 -26.06
C LYS A 28 -35.47 12.63 -24.72
N ASP A 29 -34.16 12.89 -24.73
CA ASP A 29 -33.36 13.18 -23.52
C ASP A 29 -33.89 14.42 -22.78
N MET A 30 -34.30 15.44 -23.55
CA MET A 30 -34.90 16.65 -23.00
C MET A 30 -36.22 16.36 -22.28
N ILE A 31 -37.11 15.55 -22.86
CA ILE A 31 -38.39 15.21 -22.23
C ILE A 31 -38.15 14.37 -20.97
N VAL A 32 -37.17 13.47 -20.98
CA VAL A 32 -36.77 12.71 -19.78
C VAL A 32 -36.29 13.66 -18.68
N TYR A 33 -35.43 14.64 -19.02
CA TYR A 33 -35.01 15.69 -18.07
C TYR A 33 -36.21 16.48 -17.50
N GLU A 34 -37.17 16.87 -18.34
CA GLU A 34 -38.36 17.61 -17.89
C GLU A 34 -39.22 16.78 -16.94
N LYS A 35 -39.33 15.46 -17.17
CA LYS A 35 -39.99 14.54 -16.25
C LYS A 35 -39.26 14.43 -14.92
N LEU A 36 -37.94 14.21 -14.95
CA LEU A 36 -37.13 14.08 -13.74
C LEU A 36 -37.14 15.36 -12.90
N SER A 37 -37.09 16.52 -13.55
CA SER A 37 -37.09 17.82 -12.87
C SER A 37 -38.48 18.31 -12.46
N GLY A 38 -39.55 17.67 -12.95
CA GLY A 38 -40.93 18.07 -12.72
C GLY A 38 -41.33 19.39 -13.37
N LYS A 39 -40.51 19.94 -14.28
CA LYS A 39 -40.76 21.23 -14.94
C LYS A 39 -40.23 21.25 -16.37
N PRO A 40 -40.89 22.00 -17.28
CA PRO A 40 -40.35 22.23 -18.62
C PRO A 40 -38.97 22.91 -18.59
N PHE A 41 -38.12 22.54 -19.52
CA PHE A 41 -36.81 23.16 -19.71
C PHE A 41 -36.98 24.57 -20.28
N MET A 42 -36.37 25.55 -19.60
CA MET A 42 -36.39 26.95 -20.02
C MET A 42 -35.01 27.58 -19.79
N TRP A 43 -34.23 27.76 -20.86
CA TRP A 43 -32.99 28.49 -20.82
C TRP A 43 -33.23 29.97 -20.49
N LYS A 44 -32.59 30.44 -19.41
CA LYS A 44 -32.81 31.77 -18.81
C LYS A 44 -34.30 32.08 -18.58
N GLY A 45 -35.11 31.06 -18.29
CA GLY A 45 -36.54 31.20 -17.99
C GLY A 45 -37.44 31.53 -19.20
N ARG A 46 -36.93 31.51 -20.43
CA ARG A 46 -37.69 31.95 -21.61
C ARG A 46 -37.51 31.14 -22.90
N ASP A 47 -36.39 30.45 -23.06
CA ASP A 47 -36.08 29.73 -24.31
C ASP A 47 -36.18 28.22 -24.11
N LYS A 48 -37.04 27.57 -24.91
CA LYS A 48 -37.27 26.13 -24.85
C LYS A 48 -36.15 25.30 -25.49
N ASN A 49 -35.19 25.92 -26.17
CA ASN A 49 -34.13 25.24 -26.90
C ASN A 49 -32.82 25.24 -26.09
N ALA A 50 -32.20 24.07 -25.92
CA ALA A 50 -30.90 23.97 -25.28
C ALA A 50 -29.77 24.40 -26.22
N ASN A 51 -28.76 25.06 -25.65
CA ASN A 51 -27.55 25.47 -26.35
C ASN A 51 -26.34 24.64 -25.88
N ARG A 52 -25.17 24.89 -26.49
CA ARG A 52 -23.93 24.15 -26.22
C ARG A 52 -23.48 24.13 -24.77
N TYR A 53 -23.85 25.15 -23.98
CA TYR A 53 -23.43 25.27 -22.59
C TYR A 53 -24.27 24.43 -21.65
N VAL A 54 -25.55 24.23 -21.97
CA VAL A 54 -26.49 23.48 -21.11
C VAL A 54 -26.61 22.02 -21.53
N LYS A 55 -26.29 21.72 -22.80
CA LYS A 55 -26.27 20.37 -23.34
C LYS A 55 -25.55 19.36 -22.42
N PRO A 56 -24.29 19.59 -21.97
CA PRO A 56 -23.59 18.63 -21.12
C PRO A 56 -24.33 18.33 -19.81
N VAL A 57 -24.95 19.34 -19.21
CA VAL A 57 -25.68 19.19 -17.94
C VAL A 57 -26.94 18.34 -18.12
N ILE A 58 -27.68 18.51 -19.22
CA ILE A 58 -28.88 17.71 -19.48
C ILE A 58 -28.49 16.26 -19.80
N GLU A 59 -27.46 16.07 -20.63
CA GLU A 59 -26.94 14.75 -20.96
C GLU A 59 -26.38 14.03 -19.72
N GLU A 60 -25.73 14.76 -18.80
CA GLU A 60 -25.25 14.23 -17.52
C GLU A 60 -26.42 13.77 -16.64
N ILE A 61 -27.47 14.59 -16.48
CA ILE A 61 -28.66 14.20 -15.70
C ILE A 61 -29.32 12.95 -16.29
N PHE A 62 -29.48 12.88 -17.61
CA PHE A 62 -30.02 11.71 -18.28
C PHE A 62 -29.13 10.48 -18.06
N ASN A 63 -27.82 10.59 -18.25
CA ASN A 63 -26.89 9.49 -18.06
C ASN A 63 -26.84 9.02 -16.59
N ASN A 64 -26.90 9.93 -15.62
CA ASN A 64 -26.97 9.59 -14.20
C ASN A 64 -28.24 8.80 -13.89
N PHE A 65 -29.39 9.23 -14.41
CA PHE A 65 -30.64 8.48 -14.25
C PHE A 65 -30.58 7.11 -14.93
N LYS A 66 -29.99 7.05 -16.13
CA LYS A 66 -29.79 5.80 -16.87
C LYS A 66 -28.94 4.80 -16.10
N ASN A 67 -27.81 5.25 -15.59
CA ASN A 67 -26.90 4.42 -14.81
C ASN A 67 -27.54 3.98 -13.48
N TYR A 68 -28.26 4.89 -12.81
CA TYR A 68 -29.04 4.57 -11.62
C TYR A 68 -30.10 3.49 -11.90
N ALA A 69 -30.88 3.61 -12.98
CA ALA A 69 -31.91 2.65 -13.35
C ALA A 69 -31.29 1.28 -13.68
N HIS A 70 -30.21 1.27 -14.47
CA HIS A 70 -29.46 0.05 -14.78
C HIS A 70 -28.95 -0.63 -13.49
N ALA A 71 -28.26 0.12 -12.63
CA ALA A 71 -27.71 -0.40 -11.39
C ALA A 71 -28.79 -0.91 -10.43
N SER A 72 -29.94 -0.23 -10.35
CA SER A 72 -31.06 -0.65 -9.52
C SER A 72 -31.65 -1.98 -10.01
N ILE A 73 -31.76 -2.17 -11.32
CA ILE A 73 -32.19 -3.45 -11.91
C ILE A 73 -31.15 -4.53 -11.63
N GLU A 74 -29.87 -4.24 -11.88
CA GLU A 74 -28.77 -5.20 -11.68
C GLU A 74 -28.70 -5.72 -10.24
N LEU A 75 -28.91 -4.85 -9.24
CA LEU A 75 -28.99 -5.26 -7.83
C LEU A 75 -30.16 -6.19 -7.53
N GLN A 76 -31.29 -6.00 -8.19
CA GLN A 76 -32.50 -6.80 -8.01
C GLN A 76 -32.49 -8.10 -8.82
N THR A 77 -31.60 -8.22 -9.82
CA THR A 77 -31.50 -9.42 -10.66
C THR A 77 -30.24 -10.20 -10.35
N THR A 78 -29.06 -9.64 -10.66
CA THR A 78 -27.77 -10.32 -10.59
C THR A 78 -27.33 -10.50 -9.13
N TYR A 79 -27.63 -9.53 -8.28
CA TYR A 79 -27.22 -9.51 -6.88
C TYR A 79 -28.38 -9.76 -5.90
N GLN A 80 -29.48 -10.35 -6.36
CA GLN A 80 -30.68 -10.58 -5.53
C GLN A 80 -30.40 -11.38 -4.25
N GLU A 81 -29.42 -12.29 -4.29
CA GLU A 81 -29.06 -13.16 -3.17
C GLU A 81 -28.38 -12.41 -2.01
N VAL A 82 -27.85 -11.20 -2.25
CA VAL A 82 -27.23 -10.35 -1.21
C VAL A 82 -28.28 -9.73 -0.28
N ASN A 83 -29.57 -9.77 -0.65
CA ASN A 83 -30.70 -9.30 0.16
C ASN A 83 -30.49 -7.88 0.73
N LEU A 84 -30.13 -6.94 -0.15
CA LEU A 84 -29.83 -5.56 0.18
C LEU A 84 -31.08 -4.76 0.57
N ASP A 85 -31.06 -4.13 1.75
CA ASP A 85 -32.05 -3.12 2.16
C ASP A 85 -31.45 -1.72 2.04
N ILE A 86 -31.63 -1.12 0.86
CA ILE A 86 -31.15 0.25 0.58
C ILE A 86 -32.28 1.29 0.63
N ASP A 87 -33.49 0.89 1.02
CA ASP A 87 -34.67 1.74 1.01
C ASP A 87 -35.03 2.29 2.39
N THR A 88 -34.65 1.60 3.46
CA THR A 88 -34.99 2.01 4.81
C THR A 88 -33.76 2.25 5.68
N MET A 89 -33.83 3.29 6.52
CA MET A 89 -32.88 3.46 7.61
C MET A 89 -33.38 2.73 8.84
N LYS A 90 -32.45 2.17 9.60
CA LYS A 90 -32.69 1.53 10.90
C LYS A 90 -32.00 2.35 11.99
N PHE A 91 -32.60 2.40 13.18
CA PHE A 91 -32.00 3.06 14.33
C PHE A 91 -30.98 2.11 14.98
N ASP A 92 -29.71 2.50 15.03
CA ASP A 92 -28.61 1.67 15.54
C ASP A 92 -28.38 1.82 17.05
N GLY A 93 -29.22 2.61 17.73
CA GLY A 93 -29.07 2.97 19.14
C GLY A 93 -28.52 4.38 19.36
N LYS A 94 -27.99 5.04 18.33
CA LYS A 94 -27.49 6.42 18.37
C LYS A 94 -28.16 7.31 17.31
N GLU A 95 -28.25 6.82 16.08
CA GLU A 95 -28.82 7.55 14.95
C GLU A 95 -29.48 6.61 13.93
N TYR A 96 -30.19 7.19 12.96
CA TYR A 96 -30.77 6.43 11.86
C TYR A 96 -29.71 6.25 10.77
N ARG A 97 -29.37 5.00 10.44
CA ARG A 97 -28.39 4.66 9.41
C ARG A 97 -28.95 3.65 8.41
N TYR A 98 -28.36 3.65 7.21
CA TYR A 98 -28.57 2.55 6.27
C TYR A 98 -27.65 1.41 6.69
N ASP A 99 -28.16 0.19 6.67
CA ASP A 99 -27.46 -1.01 7.10
C ASP A 99 -26.90 -1.74 5.88
N PHE A 100 -25.57 -1.82 5.81
CA PHE A 100 -24.86 -2.48 4.71
C PHE A 100 -24.26 -3.83 5.12
N SER A 101 -24.59 -4.36 6.31
CA SER A 101 -24.00 -5.61 6.82
C SER A 101 -24.28 -6.84 5.96
N SER A 102 -25.34 -6.83 5.15
CA SER A 102 -25.66 -7.95 4.27
C SER A 102 -24.65 -8.18 3.15
N ILE A 103 -23.76 -7.22 2.87
CA ILE A 103 -22.74 -7.37 1.82
C ILE A 103 -21.53 -8.20 2.26
N ASP A 104 -21.33 -8.40 3.56
CA ASP A 104 -20.10 -8.96 4.12
C ASP A 104 -19.81 -10.37 3.60
N GLU A 105 -20.79 -11.29 3.70
CA GLU A 105 -20.63 -12.69 3.29
C GLU A 105 -20.44 -12.83 1.78
N TYR A 106 -21.14 -11.98 1.01
CA TYR A 106 -21.02 -11.94 -0.43
C TYR A 106 -19.63 -11.48 -0.87
N LEU A 107 -19.16 -10.36 -0.34
CA LEU A 107 -17.83 -9.83 -0.62
C LEU A 107 -16.74 -10.80 -0.17
N LYS A 108 -16.86 -11.37 1.04
CA LYS A 108 -15.92 -12.35 1.56
C LYS A 108 -15.81 -13.56 0.62
N THR A 109 -16.94 -14.08 0.17
CA THR A 109 -16.96 -15.24 -0.74
C THR A 109 -16.31 -14.92 -2.08
N LEU A 110 -16.61 -13.77 -2.68
CA LEU A 110 -15.96 -13.36 -3.94
C LEU A 110 -14.45 -13.22 -3.76
N LEU A 111 -14.03 -12.56 -2.69
CA LEU A 111 -12.63 -12.26 -2.44
C LEU A 111 -11.82 -13.50 -2.08
N THR A 112 -12.34 -14.39 -1.23
CA THR A 112 -11.69 -15.69 -0.93
C THR A 112 -11.53 -16.56 -2.18
N ASN A 113 -12.41 -16.41 -3.18
CA ASN A 113 -12.28 -17.07 -4.47
C ASN A 113 -11.46 -16.27 -5.51
N ASN A 114 -10.73 -15.24 -5.07
CA ASN A 114 -9.94 -14.32 -5.90
C ASN A 114 -10.75 -13.65 -7.03
N GLN A 115 -12.04 -13.39 -6.81
CA GLN A 115 -12.95 -12.75 -7.77
C GLN A 115 -13.04 -11.24 -7.52
N ILE A 116 -11.89 -10.56 -7.44
CA ILE A 116 -11.78 -9.13 -7.08
C ILE A 116 -12.60 -8.24 -8.02
N ASP A 117 -12.55 -8.48 -9.33
CA ASP A 117 -13.30 -7.70 -10.32
C ASP A 117 -14.82 -7.77 -10.10
N LYS A 118 -15.34 -8.93 -9.69
CA LYS A 118 -16.77 -9.08 -9.38
C LYS A 118 -17.14 -8.30 -8.12
N ALA A 119 -16.29 -8.33 -7.11
CA ALA A 119 -16.51 -7.57 -5.88
C ALA A 119 -16.49 -6.06 -6.15
N LEU A 120 -15.56 -5.57 -6.98
CA LEU A 120 -15.47 -4.17 -7.40
C LEU A 120 -16.70 -3.75 -8.21
N ASN A 121 -17.08 -4.56 -9.20
CA ASN A 121 -18.28 -4.32 -10.01
C ASN A 121 -19.54 -4.27 -9.15
N PHE A 122 -19.67 -5.16 -8.16
CA PHE A 122 -20.79 -5.15 -7.24
C PHE A 122 -20.86 -3.85 -6.44
N ILE A 123 -19.77 -3.43 -5.78
CA ILE A 123 -19.79 -2.20 -4.97
C ILE A 123 -19.97 -0.96 -5.84
N GLN A 124 -19.40 -0.93 -7.05
CA GLN A 124 -19.62 0.17 -7.98
C GLN A 124 -21.09 0.23 -8.43
N THR A 125 -21.72 -0.92 -8.67
CA THR A 125 -23.16 -1.02 -8.96
C THR A 125 -23.98 -0.51 -7.77
N LEU A 126 -23.63 -0.93 -6.55
CA LEU A 126 -24.28 -0.45 -5.32
C LEU A 126 -24.15 1.08 -5.18
N LYS A 127 -22.94 1.64 -5.27
CA LYS A 127 -22.71 3.10 -5.24
C LYS A 127 -23.52 3.83 -6.31
N THR A 128 -23.57 3.29 -7.53
CA THR A 128 -24.36 3.87 -8.65
C THR A 128 -25.86 3.84 -8.37
N SER A 129 -26.38 2.79 -7.73
CA SER A 129 -27.78 2.73 -7.30
C SER A 129 -28.12 3.77 -6.22
N LEU A 130 -27.12 4.30 -5.50
CA LEU A 130 -27.30 5.31 -4.46
C LEU A 130 -27.11 6.75 -4.98
N THR A 131 -27.02 6.96 -6.29
CA THR A 131 -26.80 8.29 -6.93
C THR A 131 -27.72 9.38 -6.37
N TYR A 132 -28.97 9.07 -6.05
CA TYR A 132 -29.96 10.01 -5.52
C TYR A 132 -30.17 9.92 -4.00
N LYS A 133 -29.35 9.14 -3.28
CA LYS A 133 -29.40 8.92 -1.82
C LYS A 133 -28.05 9.27 -1.17
N PRO A 134 -27.65 10.56 -1.11
CA PRO A 134 -26.31 10.96 -0.66
C PRO A 134 -25.98 10.52 0.77
N VAL A 135 -26.97 10.48 1.66
CA VAL A 135 -26.78 9.96 3.04
C VAL A 135 -26.48 8.45 3.03
N ALA A 136 -27.14 7.67 2.16
CA ALA A 136 -26.84 6.25 2.00
C ALA A 136 -25.44 6.04 1.43
N THR A 137 -25.03 6.85 0.45
CA THR A 137 -23.67 6.81 -0.12
C THR A 137 -22.62 7.11 0.95
N ASN A 138 -22.86 8.09 1.82
CA ASN A 138 -21.95 8.38 2.94
C ASN A 138 -21.90 7.22 3.92
N HIS A 139 -23.04 6.65 4.31
CA HIS A 139 -23.07 5.48 5.19
C HIS A 139 -22.38 4.25 4.58
N LEU A 140 -22.50 4.03 3.27
CA LEU A 140 -21.79 2.97 2.56
C LEU A 140 -20.29 3.22 2.57
N ASN A 141 -19.84 4.44 2.27
CA ASN A 141 -18.43 4.80 2.33
C ASN A 141 -17.87 4.64 3.75
N ASP A 142 -18.61 5.07 4.78
CA ASP A 142 -18.24 4.87 6.18
C ASP A 142 -18.17 3.37 6.53
N TYR A 143 -19.12 2.57 6.06
CA TYR A 143 -19.17 1.13 6.30
C TYR A 143 -17.95 0.45 5.67
N VAL A 144 -17.70 0.76 4.40
CA VAL A 144 -16.53 0.31 3.63
C VAL A 144 -15.22 0.76 4.26
N LYS A 145 -15.18 1.92 4.91
CA LYS A 145 -13.97 2.48 5.53
C LYS A 145 -13.71 1.97 6.94
N ASN A 146 -14.74 1.70 7.73
CA ASN A 146 -14.58 1.45 9.17
C ASN A 146 -14.94 0.03 9.60
N THR A 147 -15.83 -0.65 8.85
CA THR A 147 -16.35 -1.97 9.21
C THR A 147 -15.77 -3.05 8.29
N LEU A 148 -15.86 -2.81 6.99
CA LEU A 148 -15.37 -3.73 5.97
C LEU A 148 -13.85 -4.02 6.07
N PRO A 149 -12.96 -3.06 6.38
CA PRO A 149 -11.52 -3.30 6.36
C PRO A 149 -11.08 -4.33 7.40
N ASN A 150 -11.77 -4.41 8.54
CA ASN A 150 -11.47 -5.43 9.55
C ASN A 150 -11.90 -6.84 9.08
N SER A 151 -13.05 -6.95 8.43
CA SER A 151 -13.59 -8.23 7.97
C SER A 151 -12.88 -8.83 6.74
N LEU A 152 -12.21 -7.97 5.95
CA LEU A 152 -11.57 -8.29 4.67
C LEU A 152 -10.13 -7.79 4.59
N LYS A 153 -9.45 -7.62 5.74
CA LYS A 153 -8.05 -7.18 5.83
C LYS A 153 -7.09 -8.00 4.95
N GLU A 154 -7.43 -9.27 4.71
CA GLU A 154 -6.71 -10.16 3.80
C GLU A 154 -6.76 -9.73 2.31
N PHE A 155 -7.64 -8.79 1.96
CA PHE A 155 -7.86 -8.30 0.59
C PHE A 155 -7.57 -6.81 0.46
N LYS A 156 -6.42 -6.37 0.99
CA LYS A 156 -5.98 -4.96 0.98
C LYS A 156 -6.11 -4.28 -0.38
N PHE A 157 -5.76 -5.00 -1.46
CA PHE A 157 -5.88 -4.49 -2.83
C PHE A 157 -7.31 -4.04 -3.17
N PHE A 158 -8.30 -4.86 -2.81
CA PHE A 158 -9.72 -4.55 -3.02
C PHE A 158 -10.15 -3.32 -2.21
N ILE A 159 -9.75 -3.25 -0.94
CA ILE A 159 -10.10 -2.13 -0.04
C ILE A 159 -9.50 -0.81 -0.51
N ALA A 160 -8.20 -0.78 -0.84
CA ALA A 160 -7.55 0.42 -1.34
C ALA A 160 -8.15 0.91 -2.66
N THR A 161 -8.45 -0.01 -3.58
CA THR A 161 -9.11 0.33 -4.85
C THR A 161 -10.49 0.95 -4.59
N LEU A 162 -11.25 0.37 -3.66
CA LEU A 162 -12.59 0.84 -3.34
C LEU A 162 -12.62 2.23 -2.65
N LEU A 163 -11.57 2.55 -1.89
CA LEU A 163 -11.38 3.83 -1.21
C LEU A 163 -10.66 4.88 -2.06
N ASN A 164 -10.27 4.56 -3.30
CA ASN A 164 -9.41 5.37 -4.17
C ASN A 164 -8.03 5.70 -3.54
N ASN A 165 -7.54 4.78 -2.72
CA ASN A 165 -6.23 4.84 -2.07
C ASN A 165 -5.16 4.04 -2.85
N ARG A 166 -5.42 3.75 -4.13
CA ARG A 166 -4.40 3.20 -5.02
C ARG A 166 -3.58 4.32 -5.65
N LYS A 167 -2.29 4.37 -5.35
CA LYS A 167 -1.31 5.32 -5.89
C LYS A 167 -0.40 4.58 -6.88
N VAL A 168 -0.33 5.10 -8.10
CA VAL A 168 0.49 4.51 -9.17
C VAL A 168 1.38 5.59 -9.75
N GLY A 169 2.68 5.38 -9.72
CA GLY A 169 3.68 6.23 -10.36
C GLY A 169 3.84 5.96 -11.86
N ASN A 170 5.01 6.31 -12.35
CA ASN A 170 5.49 6.18 -13.73
C ASN A 170 6.99 5.89 -13.71
N ASP A 171 7.61 5.74 -14.87
CA ASP A 171 9.00 5.25 -14.98
C ASP A 171 10.08 6.30 -14.64
N ASN A 172 9.75 7.34 -13.85
CA ASN A 172 10.70 8.35 -13.38
C ASN A 172 10.75 8.32 -11.86
N ASN A 173 11.86 8.78 -11.28
CA ASN A 173 12.01 8.93 -9.84
C ASN A 173 10.96 9.89 -9.26
N GLN A 174 10.18 9.42 -8.30
CA GLN A 174 9.06 10.11 -7.70
C GLN A 174 9.07 10.03 -6.17
N THR A 175 8.24 10.87 -5.57
CA THR A 175 7.83 10.69 -4.18
C THR A 175 6.32 10.52 -4.15
N ILE A 176 5.88 9.37 -3.63
CA ILE A 176 4.48 8.97 -3.60
C ILE A 176 4.03 8.92 -2.14
N TYR A 177 2.95 9.63 -1.85
CA TYR A 177 2.37 9.73 -0.52
C TYR A 177 1.04 8.97 -0.45
N GLY A 178 0.97 8.00 0.46
CA GLY A 178 -0.25 7.35 0.91
C GLY A 178 -1.07 8.25 1.84
N SER A 179 -1.79 7.64 2.76
CA SER A 179 -2.71 8.27 3.68
C SER A 179 -2.70 7.57 5.04
N ASN A 180 -3.56 8.00 5.98
CA ASN A 180 -3.69 7.29 7.26
C ASN A 180 -4.70 6.14 7.19
N GLN A 181 -4.79 5.45 6.05
CA GLN A 181 -5.70 4.33 5.77
C GLN A 181 -4.92 3.27 5.01
N THR A 182 -5.51 2.10 4.76
CA THR A 182 -4.93 1.14 3.80
C THR A 182 -4.76 1.78 2.43
N ASP A 183 -3.51 1.85 1.98
CA ASP A 183 -3.08 2.29 0.67
C ASP A 183 -2.47 1.14 -0.14
N VAL A 184 -2.60 1.22 -1.47
CA VAL A 184 -1.84 0.39 -2.40
C VAL A 184 -0.92 1.32 -3.17
N ILE A 185 0.38 1.14 -3.02
CA ILE A 185 1.39 2.02 -3.59
C ILE A 185 2.24 1.22 -4.58
N ASN A 186 2.32 1.72 -5.81
CA ASN A 186 3.11 1.14 -6.89
C ASN A 186 3.94 2.24 -7.55
N GLY A 187 5.26 2.20 -7.36
CA GLY A 187 6.20 3.18 -7.93
C GLY A 187 6.29 3.11 -9.45
N LYS A 188 6.39 1.89 -9.98
CA LYS A 188 6.87 1.56 -11.32
C LYS A 188 8.39 1.72 -11.41
N GLY A 189 8.91 2.09 -12.59
CA GLY A 189 10.35 2.25 -12.79
C GLY A 189 10.90 3.55 -12.21
N GLY A 190 12.20 3.57 -11.95
CA GLY A 190 12.90 4.73 -11.42
C GLY A 190 13.01 4.66 -9.89
N ASP A 191 13.94 5.41 -9.32
CA ASP A 191 14.20 5.31 -7.87
C ASP A 191 13.19 6.15 -7.08
N ASP A 192 12.19 5.50 -6.49
CA ASP A 192 11.07 6.15 -5.81
C ASP A 192 11.20 6.22 -4.28
N LYS A 193 10.47 7.17 -3.69
CA LYS A 193 10.22 7.24 -2.24
C LYS A 193 8.73 7.04 -1.98
N LEU A 194 8.39 5.98 -1.27
CA LEU A 194 7.02 5.54 -1.00
C LEU A 194 6.70 5.73 0.48
N TYR A 195 5.73 6.59 0.80
CA TYR A 195 5.32 6.89 2.18
C TYR A 195 3.94 6.29 2.47
N GLY A 196 3.86 5.22 3.26
CA GLY A 196 2.59 4.61 3.69
C GLY A 196 1.86 5.43 4.75
N TYR A 197 2.62 5.96 5.71
CA TYR A 197 2.13 6.60 6.95
C TYR A 197 1.54 5.61 7.95
N SER A 198 0.22 5.45 7.99
CA SER A 198 -0.47 4.62 8.97
C SER A 198 -1.59 3.88 8.29
N GLY A 199 -1.82 2.63 8.64
CA GLY A 199 -2.80 1.79 7.98
C GLY A 199 -2.17 0.47 7.61
N ASP A 200 -2.96 -0.50 7.15
CA ASP A 200 -2.39 -1.74 6.65
C ASP A 200 -2.11 -1.57 5.16
N ASP A 201 -0.89 -1.17 4.82
CA ASP A 201 -0.48 -0.78 3.47
C ASP A 201 0.05 -1.96 2.64
N LEU A 202 0.00 -1.77 1.32
CA LEU A 202 0.47 -2.73 0.34
C LEU A 202 1.36 -2.03 -0.69
N TYR A 203 2.59 -2.52 -0.83
CA TYR A 203 3.56 -2.02 -1.79
C TYR A 203 3.76 -3.03 -2.92
N GLU A 204 3.44 -2.63 -4.15
CA GLU A 204 3.54 -3.51 -5.33
C GLU A 204 4.87 -3.29 -6.05
N PHE A 205 5.61 -4.38 -6.28
CA PHE A 205 6.87 -4.35 -7.02
C PHE A 205 6.91 -5.39 -8.15
N ASP A 206 7.60 -5.03 -9.22
CA ASP A 206 7.96 -5.89 -10.34
C ASP A 206 9.47 -5.74 -10.62
N LYS A 207 9.99 -6.46 -11.63
CA LYS A 207 11.34 -6.28 -12.14
C LYS A 207 11.49 -4.94 -12.86
N ASN A 208 12.70 -4.40 -12.84
CA ASN A 208 13.08 -3.11 -13.42
C ASN A 208 12.35 -1.91 -12.77
N PHE A 209 12.03 -2.02 -11.48
CA PHE A 209 11.47 -0.91 -10.69
C PHE A 209 12.58 0.06 -10.24
N GLY A 210 13.83 -0.38 -10.16
CA GLY A 210 14.95 0.48 -9.76
C GLY A 210 15.28 0.36 -8.27
N ASN A 211 15.68 1.45 -7.63
CA ASN A 211 16.09 1.46 -6.22
C ASN A 211 15.13 2.28 -5.36
N ASP A 212 14.11 1.61 -4.87
CA ASP A 212 13.00 2.23 -4.16
C ASP A 212 13.21 2.26 -2.66
N ILE A 213 12.63 3.26 -2.00
CA ILE A 213 12.69 3.43 -0.55
C ILE A 213 11.27 3.49 0.02
N ILE A 214 10.97 2.60 0.95
CA ILE A 214 9.71 2.57 1.70
C ILE A 214 9.91 3.25 3.06
N TYR A 215 9.04 4.21 3.34
CA TYR A 215 8.86 4.84 4.65
C TYR A 215 7.49 4.45 5.20
N ASP A 216 7.51 3.49 6.13
CA ASP A 216 6.32 3.07 6.84
C ASP A 216 6.59 3.03 8.35
N THR A 217 5.55 3.27 9.14
CA THR A 217 5.70 3.48 10.58
C THR A 217 4.70 2.71 11.43
N GLN A 218 3.57 2.27 10.87
CA GLN A 218 2.48 1.60 11.61
C GLN A 218 1.66 0.68 10.70
N GLY A 219 1.09 -0.39 11.28
CA GLY A 219 0.14 -1.28 10.60
C GLY A 219 0.71 -2.62 10.12
N ASP A 220 -0.17 -3.51 9.65
CA ASP A 220 0.23 -4.82 9.14
C ASP A 220 0.55 -4.72 7.65
N ASN A 221 1.70 -4.13 7.32
CA ASN A 221 2.07 -3.80 5.94
C ASN A 221 2.63 -4.98 5.15
N GLU A 222 2.51 -4.92 3.83
CA GLU A 222 2.87 -6.04 2.96
C GLU A 222 3.52 -5.57 1.66
N ILE A 223 4.58 -6.28 1.26
CA ILE A 223 5.11 -6.17 -0.10
C ILE A 223 4.45 -7.28 -0.94
N VAL A 224 4.01 -6.92 -2.14
CA VAL A 224 3.46 -7.86 -3.11
C VAL A 224 4.29 -7.81 -4.38
N PHE A 225 4.79 -8.97 -4.77
CA PHE A 225 5.49 -9.15 -6.04
C PHE A 225 4.52 -9.65 -7.11
N THR A 226 4.63 -9.08 -8.31
CA THR A 226 3.86 -9.48 -9.49
C THR A 226 4.40 -10.80 -10.10
N ASP A 227 3.69 -11.29 -11.13
CA ASP A 227 4.03 -12.54 -11.81
C ASP A 227 5.39 -12.42 -12.53
N GLY A 228 6.36 -13.24 -12.13
CA GLY A 228 7.73 -13.22 -12.69
C GLY A 228 8.85 -13.03 -11.66
N ILE A 229 8.53 -12.72 -10.40
CA ILE A 229 9.46 -12.72 -9.28
C ILE A 229 9.15 -13.88 -8.34
N THR A 230 10.18 -14.66 -8.03
CA THR A 230 10.13 -15.75 -7.05
C THR A 230 11.16 -15.51 -5.96
N LEU A 231 11.08 -16.27 -4.86
CA LEU A 231 12.08 -16.19 -3.78
C LEU A 231 13.53 -16.37 -4.26
N LYS A 232 13.77 -17.09 -5.37
CA LYS A 232 15.12 -17.30 -5.90
C LYS A 232 15.72 -16.06 -6.55
N ASP A 233 14.88 -15.12 -6.95
CA ASP A 233 15.30 -13.85 -7.55
C ASP A 233 15.67 -12.82 -6.47
N LEU A 234 15.34 -13.12 -5.20
CA LEU A 234 15.52 -12.23 -4.07
C LEU A 234 16.78 -12.56 -3.26
N SER A 235 17.44 -11.51 -2.77
CA SER A 235 18.40 -11.62 -1.68
C SER A 235 18.16 -10.48 -0.69
N PHE A 236 18.36 -10.77 0.60
CA PHE A 236 18.05 -9.84 1.67
C PHE A 236 19.34 -9.45 2.37
N LYS A 237 19.50 -8.16 2.67
CA LYS A 237 20.62 -7.60 3.41
C LYS A 237 20.08 -6.71 4.52
N ARG A 238 20.64 -6.83 5.72
CA ARG A 238 20.49 -5.82 6.76
C ARG A 238 21.59 -4.78 6.55
N GLU A 239 21.22 -3.52 6.54
CA GLU A 239 22.18 -2.41 6.52
C GLU A 239 21.72 -1.35 7.51
N LEU A 240 22.48 -1.14 8.58
CA LEU A 240 22.09 -0.37 9.75
C LEU A 240 20.73 -0.85 10.28
N ALA A 241 19.75 0.06 10.38
CA ALA A 241 18.38 -0.27 10.77
C ALA A 241 17.49 -0.70 9.59
N ASN A 242 18.02 -0.79 8.36
CA ASN A 242 17.22 -1.01 7.16
C ASN A 242 17.24 -2.46 6.72
N LEU A 243 16.11 -2.89 6.14
CA LEU A 243 16.02 -4.11 5.36
C LEU A 243 16.15 -3.74 3.88
N ILE A 244 17.15 -4.27 3.21
CA ILE A 244 17.33 -4.13 1.77
C ILE A 244 16.98 -5.45 1.11
N ILE A 245 16.03 -5.42 0.18
CA ILE A 245 15.64 -6.56 -0.64
C ILE A 245 16.14 -6.29 -2.04
N TYR A 246 17.12 -7.07 -2.52
CA TYR A 246 17.57 -7.00 -3.90
C TYR A 246 16.72 -7.93 -4.77
N VAL A 247 16.30 -7.42 -5.93
CA VAL A 247 15.58 -8.19 -6.95
C VAL A 247 16.48 -8.34 -8.17
N THR A 248 16.80 -9.58 -8.54
CA THR A 248 17.64 -9.86 -9.71
C THR A 248 16.80 -9.83 -10.98
N ASN A 249 17.12 -8.91 -11.89
CA ASN A 249 16.46 -8.73 -13.17
C ASN A 249 16.93 -9.77 -14.20
N GLU A 250 16.23 -9.88 -15.32
CA GLU A 250 16.54 -10.86 -16.39
C GLU A 250 17.93 -10.67 -17.02
N ASN A 251 18.44 -9.44 -17.01
CA ASN A 251 19.76 -9.08 -17.50
C ASN A 251 20.87 -9.30 -16.44
N GLY A 252 20.52 -9.73 -15.23
CA GLY A 252 21.43 -9.92 -14.10
C GLY A 252 21.73 -8.64 -13.30
N GLU A 253 21.18 -7.49 -13.70
CA GLU A 253 21.20 -6.28 -12.88
C GLU A 253 20.31 -6.46 -11.64
N LYS A 254 20.59 -5.70 -10.59
CA LYS A 254 19.82 -5.76 -9.34
C LYS A 254 19.08 -4.45 -9.11
N ASP A 255 17.78 -4.57 -8.93
CA ASP A 255 16.95 -3.55 -8.29
C ASP A 255 17.01 -3.71 -6.78
N SER A 256 16.57 -2.70 -6.05
CA SER A 256 16.50 -2.76 -4.59
C SER A 256 15.23 -2.13 -4.04
N ILE A 257 14.73 -2.72 -2.95
CA ILE A 257 13.68 -2.17 -2.11
C ILE A 257 14.29 -1.97 -0.74
N THR A 258 14.49 -0.72 -0.36
CA THR A 258 15.00 -0.32 0.96
C THR A 258 13.83 0.01 1.88
N VAL A 259 13.58 -0.85 2.84
CA VAL A 259 12.61 -0.62 3.88
C VAL A 259 13.30 0.10 5.04
N GLN A 260 12.99 1.38 5.22
CA GLN A 260 13.66 2.23 6.19
C GLN A 260 13.28 1.87 7.62
N ASN A 261 14.28 1.85 8.51
CA ASN A 261 14.13 1.54 9.93
C ASN A 261 13.48 0.18 10.22
N ALA A 262 13.53 -0.76 9.28
CA ALA A 262 12.92 -2.08 9.37
C ALA A 262 13.25 -2.83 10.66
N PHE A 263 14.45 -2.67 11.21
CA PHE A 263 14.89 -3.37 12.41
C PHE A 263 14.89 -2.46 13.63
N CYS A 264 14.22 -2.92 14.70
CA CYS A 264 14.24 -2.24 16.00
C CYS A 264 15.48 -2.63 16.82
N LEU A 265 15.66 -1.97 17.97
CA LEU A 265 16.82 -2.15 18.85
C LEU A 265 16.91 -3.54 19.50
N MET A 266 15.89 -4.41 19.38
CA MET A 266 15.84 -5.75 20.03
C MET A 266 15.93 -6.94 19.06
N ASN A 267 16.61 -6.78 17.92
CA ASN A 267 16.73 -7.81 16.86
C ASN A 267 15.40 -8.33 16.29
N ASP A 268 14.37 -7.49 16.30
CA ASP A 268 13.08 -7.78 15.69
C ASP A 268 12.80 -6.76 14.58
N LEU A 269 11.95 -7.11 13.62
CA LEU A 269 11.38 -6.11 12.72
C LEU A 269 10.49 -5.17 13.54
N GLY A 270 10.69 -3.87 13.38
CA GLY A 270 9.89 -2.85 14.07
C GLY A 270 8.40 -3.05 13.80
N ASP A 271 7.57 -2.83 14.83
CA ASP A 271 6.12 -2.82 14.68
C ASP A 271 5.74 -1.80 13.60
N GLY A 272 4.98 -2.25 12.60
CA GLY A 272 4.42 -1.32 11.61
C GLY A 272 5.21 -1.08 10.34
N ILE A 273 6.21 -1.90 10.01
CA ILE A 273 7.06 -1.63 8.84
C ILE A 273 6.68 -2.51 7.65
N ILE A 274 7.07 -3.79 7.64
CA ILE A 274 6.65 -4.81 6.66
C ILE A 274 6.48 -6.12 7.44
N GLN A 275 5.26 -6.65 7.48
CA GLN A 275 4.93 -7.88 8.22
C GLN A 275 4.93 -9.12 7.35
N SER A 276 4.85 -8.95 6.02
CA SER A 276 4.86 -10.07 5.10
C SER A 276 5.21 -9.69 3.67
N ILE A 277 5.66 -10.69 2.91
CA ILE A 277 5.86 -10.60 1.46
C ILE A 277 4.98 -11.66 0.81
N THR A 278 4.19 -11.29 -0.19
CA THR A 278 3.34 -12.21 -0.95
C THR A 278 3.75 -12.24 -2.41
N PHE A 279 3.89 -13.43 -2.98
CA PHE A 279 4.20 -13.65 -4.39
C PHE A 279 2.95 -13.94 -5.21
N ALA A 280 3.07 -13.84 -6.54
CA ALA A 280 1.96 -14.06 -7.47
C ALA A 280 1.33 -15.47 -7.41
N ASP A 281 2.08 -16.49 -6.98
CA ASP A 281 1.58 -17.85 -6.78
C ASP A 281 0.82 -18.04 -5.45
N GLY A 282 0.70 -16.98 -4.65
CA GLY A 282 0.06 -16.97 -3.34
C GLY A 282 0.97 -17.44 -2.21
N THR A 283 2.22 -17.81 -2.48
CA THR A 283 3.20 -18.07 -1.42
C THR A 283 3.46 -16.79 -0.64
N LYS A 284 3.64 -16.94 0.67
CA LYS A 284 3.76 -15.82 1.61
C LYS A 284 4.93 -16.07 2.55
N LEU A 285 5.80 -15.07 2.68
CA LEU A 285 6.80 -14.99 3.73
C LEU A 285 6.21 -14.23 4.91
N SER A 286 6.27 -14.83 6.09
CA SER A 286 5.94 -14.17 7.35
C SER A 286 7.07 -13.25 7.81
N LYS A 287 6.80 -12.44 8.85
CA LYS A 287 7.80 -11.66 9.59
C LYS A 287 9.02 -12.51 9.96
N ASP A 288 8.79 -13.71 10.50
CA ASP A 288 9.84 -14.64 10.92
C ASP A 288 10.66 -15.16 9.73
N ASP A 289 10.03 -15.42 8.59
CA ASP A 289 10.73 -15.83 7.38
C ASP A 289 11.65 -14.72 6.86
N ILE A 290 11.16 -13.47 6.86
CA ILE A 290 11.95 -12.29 6.46
C ILE A 290 13.15 -12.11 7.38
N LEU A 291 12.97 -12.26 8.70
CA LEU A 291 14.06 -12.21 9.68
C LEU A 291 15.10 -13.31 9.43
N ASN A 292 14.65 -14.54 9.19
CA ASN A 292 15.56 -15.66 8.88
C ASN A 292 16.31 -15.47 7.56
N LEU A 293 15.71 -14.78 6.59
CA LEU A 293 16.34 -14.43 5.31
C LEU A 293 17.31 -13.24 5.42
N SER A 294 17.18 -12.42 6.46
CA SER A 294 18.00 -11.23 6.73
C SER A 294 18.79 -11.32 8.04
N PRO A 295 19.63 -12.37 8.21
CA PRO A 295 20.36 -12.57 9.45
C PRO A 295 21.31 -11.41 9.74
N LEU A 296 21.43 -11.03 11.02
CA LEU A 296 22.46 -10.14 11.51
C LEU A 296 23.81 -10.89 11.50
N LYS A 297 24.56 -10.73 10.41
CA LYS A 297 25.89 -11.31 10.23
C LYS A 297 26.69 -10.45 9.26
N GLY A 298 28.00 -10.45 9.40
CA GLY A 298 28.91 -9.90 8.41
C GLY A 298 29.03 -10.76 7.15
N SER A 299 29.73 -10.22 6.16
CA SER A 299 29.99 -10.80 4.84
C SER A 299 31.41 -10.49 4.37
N ASP A 300 31.83 -11.06 3.24
CA ASP A 300 33.13 -10.72 2.65
C ASP A 300 33.14 -9.36 1.93
N GLU A 301 32.01 -8.66 1.89
CA GLU A 301 31.83 -7.34 1.28
C GLU A 301 31.71 -6.27 2.38
N ALA A 302 31.85 -4.99 2.03
CA ALA A 302 31.67 -3.90 2.99
C ALA A 302 30.25 -3.88 3.58
N ASP A 303 30.18 -3.95 4.91
CA ASP A 303 28.96 -4.00 5.69
C ASP A 303 28.82 -2.80 6.63
N ASN A 304 27.61 -2.24 6.69
CA ASN A 304 27.26 -1.24 7.70
C ASN A 304 26.19 -1.86 8.59
N LEU A 305 26.52 -2.20 9.85
CA LEU A 305 25.61 -2.95 10.71
C LEU A 305 25.40 -2.28 12.06
N TYR A 306 24.16 -2.39 12.52
CA TYR A 306 23.78 -2.13 13.89
C TYR A 306 23.50 -3.46 14.57
N LEU A 307 24.23 -3.74 15.65
CA LEU A 307 23.93 -4.84 16.55
C LEU A 307 22.68 -4.48 17.39
N THR A 308 22.41 -5.30 18.40
CA THR A 308 21.19 -5.26 19.20
C THR A 308 21.44 -4.44 20.47
N ASN A 309 20.55 -4.50 21.46
CA ASN A 309 20.81 -3.93 22.78
C ASN A 309 21.18 -5.02 23.81
N GLU A 310 21.42 -6.23 23.32
CA GLU A 310 21.84 -7.40 24.08
C GLU A 310 23.29 -7.71 23.72
N ASN A 311 23.97 -8.53 24.52
CA ASN A 311 25.34 -8.94 24.24
C ASN A 311 25.42 -9.73 22.92
N ASP A 312 26.11 -9.15 21.93
CA ASP A 312 26.26 -9.69 20.60
C ASP A 312 27.68 -10.23 20.33
N ILE A 313 27.77 -11.15 19.38
CA ILE A 313 29.06 -11.63 18.84
C ILE A 313 28.98 -11.56 17.32
N LEU A 314 29.79 -10.68 16.72
CA LEU A 314 29.84 -10.48 15.28
C LEU A 314 31.26 -10.70 14.75
N ASN A 315 31.32 -11.37 13.60
CA ASN A 315 32.47 -11.35 12.69
C ASN A 315 32.03 -10.60 11.43
N ALA A 316 32.71 -9.51 11.11
CA ALA A 316 32.34 -8.56 10.06
C ALA A 316 32.78 -9.09 8.68
N GLY A 317 34.02 -9.56 8.55
CA GLY A 317 34.46 -10.38 7.43
C GLY A 317 35.69 -9.80 6.72
N ASN A 318 35.68 -9.78 5.38
CA ASN A 318 36.83 -9.30 4.60
C ASN A 318 36.63 -7.89 4.03
N GLY A 319 35.47 -7.28 4.28
CA GLY A 319 35.09 -5.96 3.79
C GLY A 319 35.71 -4.84 4.61
N ASN A 320 35.55 -3.60 4.15
CA ASN A 320 35.78 -2.45 5.02
C ASN A 320 34.46 -2.14 5.72
N ASP A 321 34.36 -2.53 6.99
CA ASP A 321 33.09 -2.63 7.69
C ASP A 321 32.89 -1.48 8.68
N GLU A 322 31.63 -1.06 8.86
CA GLU A 322 31.23 -0.12 9.91
C GLU A 322 30.19 -0.78 10.82
N ILE A 323 30.61 -1.14 12.03
CA ILE A 323 29.79 -1.91 12.97
C ILE A 323 29.55 -1.10 14.24
N HIS A 324 28.28 -0.98 14.65
CA HIS A 324 27.91 -0.35 15.93
C HIS A 324 27.23 -1.35 16.86
N GLY A 325 27.84 -1.63 18.01
CA GLY A 325 27.38 -2.57 19.04
C GLY A 325 26.14 -2.10 19.79
N LYS A 326 26.03 -0.79 20.00
CA LYS A 326 24.94 -0.10 20.72
C LYS A 326 24.93 -0.36 22.22
N LYS A 327 24.32 -1.45 22.70
CA LYS A 327 24.23 -1.73 24.14
C LYS A 327 24.49 -3.20 24.39
N GLY A 328 25.00 -3.51 25.57
CA GLY A 328 25.35 -4.86 25.95
C GLY A 328 26.86 -5.01 25.97
N ASP A 329 27.36 -6.09 26.55
CA ASP A 329 28.80 -6.40 26.48
C ASP A 329 29.06 -7.18 25.18
N ASP A 330 29.52 -6.49 24.13
CA ASP A 330 29.62 -7.02 22.77
C ASP A 330 31.03 -7.56 22.44
N ILE A 331 31.08 -8.48 21.47
CA ILE A 331 32.33 -8.94 20.84
C ILE A 331 32.25 -8.66 19.34
N ILE A 332 33.04 -7.68 18.89
CA ILE A 332 33.05 -7.24 17.50
C ILE A 332 34.42 -7.54 16.88
N ASN A 333 34.44 -8.44 15.90
CA ASN A 333 35.62 -8.77 15.11
C ASN A 333 35.46 -8.16 13.70
N GLY A 334 36.32 -7.20 13.34
CA GLY A 334 36.42 -6.63 11.98
C GLY A 334 36.97 -7.63 10.96
N ASP A 335 37.86 -8.52 11.42
CA ASP A 335 38.54 -9.56 10.62
C ASP A 335 39.56 -8.99 9.61
N SER A 336 39.21 -8.67 8.38
CA SER A 336 40.15 -8.12 7.39
C SER A 336 39.52 -6.95 6.66
N GLY A 337 40.27 -5.87 6.48
CA GLY A 337 39.74 -4.65 5.87
C GLY A 337 40.13 -3.44 6.70
N ASP A 338 39.88 -2.23 6.21
CA ASP A 338 40.03 -1.02 7.04
C ASP A 338 38.68 -0.76 7.74
N ASP A 339 38.54 -1.19 8.99
CA ASP A 339 37.24 -1.27 9.68
C ASP A 339 36.99 -0.11 10.65
N ARG A 340 35.72 0.15 10.96
CA ARG A 340 35.25 1.12 11.96
C ARG A 340 34.31 0.44 12.94
N LEU A 341 34.82 0.13 14.12
CA LEU A 341 34.08 -0.61 15.14
C LEU A 341 33.71 0.32 16.30
N PHE A 342 32.43 0.40 16.63
CA PHE A 342 31.89 1.15 17.76
C PHE A 342 31.29 0.18 18.77
N GLY A 343 31.82 0.13 19.99
CA GLY A 343 31.33 -0.73 21.08
C GLY A 343 29.95 -0.29 21.54
N GLY A 344 29.86 0.89 22.14
CA GLY A 344 28.59 1.46 22.60
C GLY A 344 28.51 1.51 24.12
N ASP A 345 27.32 1.29 24.68
CA ASP A 345 27.09 1.14 26.12
C ASP A 345 27.40 -0.30 26.55
N GLY A 346 28.47 -0.55 27.30
CA GLY A 346 28.82 -1.91 27.73
C GLY A 346 30.29 -2.10 27.99
N ASN A 347 30.70 -3.32 28.35
CA ASN A 347 32.12 -3.66 28.40
C ASN A 347 32.46 -4.49 27.16
N ASP A 348 32.97 -3.83 26.13
CA ASP A 348 33.06 -4.42 24.81
C ASP A 348 34.43 -5.02 24.52
N ILE A 349 34.47 -6.00 23.62
CA ILE A 349 35.70 -6.56 23.04
C ILE A 349 35.76 -6.16 21.58
N LEU A 350 36.67 -5.24 21.25
CA LEU A 350 36.87 -4.75 19.90
C LEU A 350 38.16 -5.33 19.32
N ASN A 351 38.00 -6.05 18.21
CA ASN A 351 39.09 -6.70 17.50
C ASN A 351 39.08 -6.24 16.04
N GLY A 352 39.92 -5.28 15.68
CA GLY A 352 40.01 -4.77 14.30
C GLY A 352 40.43 -5.85 13.30
N GLY A 353 41.40 -6.70 13.67
CA GLY A 353 41.94 -7.71 12.77
C GLY A 353 43.03 -7.13 11.88
N THR A 354 43.11 -7.53 10.61
CA THR A 354 44.15 -7.00 9.70
C THR A 354 43.65 -5.82 8.88
N GLY A 355 44.31 -4.68 8.97
CA GLY A 355 43.97 -3.50 8.19
C GLY A 355 44.47 -2.23 8.82
N ASN A 356 43.79 -1.11 8.66
CA ASN A 356 44.05 0.09 9.46
C ASN A 356 42.72 0.51 10.07
N ASP A 357 42.50 0.09 11.31
CA ASP A 357 41.17 0.09 11.89
C ASP A 357 40.94 1.30 12.80
N GLU A 358 39.70 1.75 12.90
CA GLU A 358 39.25 2.71 13.91
C GLU A 358 38.37 2.00 14.93
N LEU A 359 38.85 1.92 16.17
CA LEU A 359 38.15 1.25 17.27
C LEU A 359 37.66 2.29 18.28
N TYR A 360 36.35 2.36 18.48
CA TYR A 360 35.68 3.29 19.38
C TYR A 360 35.04 2.50 20.53
N GLY A 361 35.58 2.60 21.75
CA GLY A 361 35.03 1.90 22.93
C GLY A 361 33.66 2.44 23.35
N GLU A 362 33.59 3.77 23.48
CA GLU A 362 32.42 4.52 23.94
C GLU A 362 32.21 4.43 25.47
N GLU A 363 31.09 3.90 25.96
CA GLU A 363 30.76 3.89 27.39
C GLU A 363 31.01 2.52 28.03
N GLY A 364 32.03 2.40 28.87
CA GLY A 364 32.22 1.25 29.76
C GLY A 364 33.67 0.78 29.79
N ASN A 365 33.95 -0.45 30.25
CA ASN A 365 35.33 -0.93 30.35
C ASN A 365 35.67 -1.85 29.19
N ASP A 366 36.31 -1.29 28.17
CA ASP A 366 36.51 -1.99 26.91
C ASP A 366 37.85 -2.71 26.85
N THR A 367 37.91 -3.72 25.98
CA THR A 367 39.11 -4.51 25.71
C THR A 367 39.43 -4.46 24.22
N TYR A 368 40.66 -4.07 23.90
CA TYR A 368 41.11 -3.97 22.51
C TYR A 368 42.08 -5.10 22.17
N VAL A 369 41.74 -5.91 21.18
CA VAL A 369 42.54 -7.07 20.77
C VAL A 369 43.46 -6.68 19.62
N PHE A 370 44.75 -7.03 19.75
CA PHE A 370 45.76 -6.78 18.72
C PHE A 370 46.62 -8.01 18.42
N GLY A 371 47.03 -8.12 17.17
CA GLY A 371 47.91 -9.15 16.64
C GLY A 371 49.09 -8.59 15.87
N LYS A 372 50.02 -9.48 15.50
CA LYS A 372 51.16 -9.10 14.66
C LYS A 372 50.69 -8.92 13.21
N GLU A 373 51.23 -7.92 12.51
CA GLU A 373 50.93 -7.62 11.09
C GLU A 373 49.48 -7.17 10.84
N TRP A 374 48.84 -6.60 11.87
CA TRP A 374 47.47 -6.09 11.82
C TRP A 374 47.35 -4.66 11.31
N GLY A 375 48.47 -4.00 11.01
CA GLY A 375 48.54 -2.69 10.38
C GLY A 375 48.59 -1.52 11.37
N GLN A 376 47.88 -0.41 11.09
CA GLN A 376 47.98 0.83 11.86
C GLN A 376 46.60 1.31 12.37
N ASP A 377 46.32 0.96 13.62
CA ASP A 377 44.99 1.21 14.18
C ASP A 377 44.92 2.49 15.01
N ILE A 378 43.71 3.02 15.12
CA ILE A 378 43.36 4.19 15.91
C ILE A 378 42.31 3.78 16.94
N ILE A 379 42.67 3.84 18.22
CA ILE A 379 41.72 3.71 19.32
C ILE A 379 41.23 5.08 19.76
N LYS A 380 39.92 5.24 19.91
CA LYS A 380 39.29 6.41 20.52
C LYS A 380 38.35 5.95 21.62
N ASP A 381 38.62 6.42 22.82
CA ASP A 381 37.87 6.03 23.99
C ASP A 381 37.74 7.23 24.93
N TYR A 382 36.57 7.39 25.52
CA TYR A 382 36.17 8.60 26.25
C TYR A 382 35.78 8.32 27.71
N ASP A 383 35.59 7.07 28.13
CA ASP A 383 35.25 6.71 29.51
C ASP A 383 35.83 5.33 29.94
N GLY A 384 35.66 4.96 31.21
CA GLY A 384 35.99 3.61 31.71
C GLY A 384 37.46 3.29 32.02
N PHE A 385 37.70 2.03 32.38
CA PHE A 385 39.01 1.45 32.69
C PHE A 385 39.36 0.33 31.69
N ASN A 386 40.02 0.70 30.60
CA ASN A 386 40.13 -0.14 29.41
C ASN A 386 41.43 -0.96 29.38
N ASN A 387 41.40 -2.14 28.75
CA ASN A 387 42.51 -3.12 28.74
C ASN A 387 43.10 -3.41 27.36
#